data_AF-A0A3S9CIG5-F1
#
_entry.id   AF-A0A3S9CIG5-F1
#
_cell.length_a   1.000
_cell.length_b   1.000
_cell.length_c   1.000
_cell.angle_alpha   90.00
_cell.angle_beta   90.00
_cell.angle_gamma   90.00
#
_symmetry.space_group_name_H-M   'P 1'
#
loop_
_entity.id
_entity.type
_entity.pdbx_description
1 polymer ?
#
loop_
_entity_poly.entity_id
_entity_poly.type
_entity_poly.pdbx_seq_one_letter_code
_entity_poly.pdbx_strand_id
1 'polypeptide(L)'
;MDYVARFVETALDEQGDIATRDYLRLFGDAVARHVPPYFLADYGNSFRSHIENPVWVLQSLVSNAIKEGEGSRDLAKIANACTSAGLVDDLSQHVEDEAGHCRMYLRLADLVFPDALPDNVRGAVETQFPPMQHSQVEAASLETWRVLDYLIQVNLGEVRTRIHQKLLEPVLEAYCPHRNLDMLGRTLCKLSGDECSHIRYTARRIGELSKEFASTRVEELFWQRLLQFTAYTERELGSQRAGGFATSLVRDR
;
A
#
# COMPACT_ATOMS: atom_id res chain seq x y z
N MET A 1 -6.08 6.62 -20.54
CA MET A 1 -7.13 6.91 -19.54
C MET A 1 -7.79 5.62 -19.06
N ASP A 2 -8.23 4.72 -19.96
CA ASP A 2 -8.95 3.48 -19.62
C ASP A 2 -8.15 2.47 -18.75
N TYR A 3 -6.83 2.35 -18.92
CA TYR A 3 -6.01 1.36 -18.18
C TYR A 3 -5.94 1.60 -16.65
N VAL A 4 -6.00 2.86 -16.21
CA VAL A 4 -5.85 3.23 -14.79
C VAL A 4 -7.11 2.87 -14.00
N ALA A 5 -8.28 3.20 -14.57
CA ALA A 5 -9.56 2.75 -14.05
C ALA A 5 -9.62 1.22 -14.05
N ARG A 6 -9.24 0.57 -15.15
CA ARG A 6 -9.27 -0.90 -15.25
C ARG A 6 -8.34 -1.61 -14.26
N PHE A 7 -7.18 -1.05 -13.91
CA PHE A 7 -6.32 -1.64 -12.88
C PHE A 7 -7.00 -1.62 -11.51
N VAL A 8 -7.56 -0.48 -11.10
CA VAL A 8 -8.28 -0.37 -9.83
C VAL A 8 -9.57 -1.18 -9.87
N GLU A 9 -10.32 -1.12 -10.97
CA GLU A 9 -11.53 -1.92 -11.21
C GLU A 9 -11.26 -3.42 -11.12
N THR A 10 -10.08 -3.94 -11.51
CA THR A 10 -9.77 -5.38 -11.31
C THR A 10 -9.52 -5.76 -9.85
N ALA A 11 -9.18 -4.80 -8.98
CA ALA A 11 -9.13 -5.04 -7.53
C ALA A 11 -10.54 -4.99 -6.93
N LEU A 12 -11.41 -4.16 -7.51
CA LEU A 12 -12.82 -4.08 -7.15
C LEU A 12 -13.56 -5.29 -7.78
N ASP A 13 -14.59 -5.82 -7.13
CA ASP A 13 -15.37 -6.90 -7.74
C ASP A 13 -16.16 -6.35 -8.95
N GLU A 14 -16.41 -7.16 -9.98
CA GLU A 14 -17.08 -6.76 -11.24
C GLU A 14 -18.50 -6.23 -11.00
N GLN A 15 -19.07 -6.48 -9.81
CA GLN A 15 -20.40 -6.02 -9.38
C GLN A 15 -20.33 -4.95 -8.27
N GLY A 16 -19.43 -3.98 -8.41
CA GLY A 16 -19.30 -2.87 -7.45
C GLY A 16 -20.65 -2.23 -7.07
N ASP A 17 -20.90 -2.16 -5.76
CA ASP A 17 -22.05 -1.49 -5.17
C ASP A 17 -22.05 0.03 -5.43
N ILE A 18 -23.12 0.72 -5.04
CA ILE A 18 -23.25 2.17 -5.29
C ILE A 18 -22.09 2.95 -4.65
N ALA A 19 -21.66 2.57 -3.44
CA ALA A 19 -20.55 3.24 -2.76
C ALA A 19 -19.23 3.09 -3.54
N THR A 20 -18.96 1.90 -4.06
CA THR A 20 -17.79 1.63 -4.90
C THR A 20 -17.81 2.47 -6.18
N ARG A 21 -18.99 2.67 -6.79
CA ARG A 21 -19.15 3.55 -7.96
C ARG A 21 -18.90 5.01 -7.63
N ASP A 22 -19.40 5.48 -6.49
CA ASP A 22 -19.17 6.85 -6.02
C ASP A 22 -17.67 7.11 -5.82
N TYR A 23 -16.95 6.16 -5.22
CA TYR A 23 -15.49 6.20 -5.10
C TYR A 23 -14.80 6.19 -6.48
N LEU A 24 -15.20 5.29 -7.39
CA LEU A 24 -14.58 5.19 -8.72
C LEU A 24 -14.74 6.47 -9.52
N ARG A 25 -15.87 7.18 -9.37
CA ARG A 25 -16.06 8.51 -9.95
C ARG A 25 -15.05 9.51 -9.37
N LEU A 26 -14.92 9.58 -8.04
CA LEU A 26 -13.95 10.48 -7.38
C LEU A 26 -12.51 10.20 -7.83
N PHE A 27 -12.11 8.92 -7.84
CA PHE A 27 -10.79 8.47 -8.25
C PHE A 27 -10.53 8.79 -9.74
N GLY A 28 -11.49 8.46 -10.60
CA GLY A 28 -11.41 8.72 -12.04
C GLY A 28 -11.32 10.21 -12.37
N ASP A 29 -12.16 11.04 -11.74
CA ASP A 29 -12.16 12.49 -11.91
C ASP A 29 -10.81 13.10 -11.48
N ALA A 30 -10.25 12.64 -10.35
CA ALA A 30 -8.96 13.11 -9.85
C ALA A 30 -7.80 12.70 -10.77
N VAL A 31 -7.75 11.44 -11.20
CA VAL A 31 -6.72 10.93 -12.13
C VAL A 31 -6.82 11.58 -13.51
N ALA A 32 -8.04 11.88 -13.99
CA ALA A 32 -8.23 12.58 -15.25
C ALA A 32 -7.66 14.01 -15.23
N ARG A 33 -7.64 14.65 -14.06
CA ARG A 33 -7.03 15.98 -13.87
C ARG A 33 -5.50 15.90 -13.79
N HIS A 34 -4.96 14.84 -13.20
CA HIS A 34 -3.52 14.59 -13.15
C HIS A 34 -3.25 13.12 -12.91
N VAL A 35 -2.54 12.52 -13.85
CA VAL A 35 -2.17 11.11 -13.81
C VAL A 35 -0.97 10.96 -12.88
N PRO A 36 -1.09 10.22 -11.77
CA PRO A 36 0.04 9.98 -10.89
C PRO A 36 1.21 9.28 -11.60
N PRO A 37 2.48 9.56 -11.23
CA PRO A 37 3.65 9.00 -11.88
C PRO A 37 3.65 7.49 -11.95
N TYR A 38 3.17 6.81 -10.90
CA TYR A 38 3.12 5.35 -10.83
C TYR A 38 2.17 4.69 -11.85
N PHE A 39 1.35 5.48 -12.55
CA PHE A 39 0.58 5.01 -13.72
C PHE A 39 1.26 5.29 -15.07
N LEU A 40 2.41 5.96 -15.08
CA LEU A 40 3.13 6.33 -16.29
C LEU A 40 4.23 5.32 -16.61
N ALA A 41 4.52 5.14 -17.90
CA ALA A 41 5.57 4.24 -18.36
C ALA A 41 6.95 4.60 -17.78
N ASP A 42 7.23 5.89 -17.61
CA ASP A 42 8.50 6.39 -17.07
C ASP A 42 8.79 5.92 -15.64
N TYR A 43 7.74 5.70 -14.84
CA TYR A 43 7.88 5.08 -13.52
C TYR A 43 8.39 3.65 -13.63
N GLY A 44 7.75 2.84 -14.49
CA GLY A 44 8.19 1.48 -14.77
C GLY A 44 9.61 1.43 -15.35
N ASN A 45 9.97 2.36 -16.24
CA ASN A 45 11.32 2.46 -16.80
C ASN A 45 12.37 2.81 -15.74
N SER A 46 12.04 3.76 -14.85
CA SER A 46 12.90 4.11 -13.72
C SER A 46 13.07 2.95 -12.73
N PHE A 47 12.03 2.15 -12.53
CA PHE A 47 12.14 0.94 -11.73
C PHE A 47 13.07 -0.07 -12.40
N ARG A 48 12.85 -0.35 -13.69
CA ARG A 48 13.66 -1.30 -14.49
C ARG A 48 15.14 -0.94 -14.58
N SER A 49 15.53 0.34 -14.48
CA SER A 49 16.95 0.71 -14.54
C SER A 49 17.78 0.21 -13.34
N HIS A 50 17.15 -0.34 -12.30
CA HIS A 50 17.81 -0.81 -11.08
C HIS A 50 17.72 -2.32 -10.87
N ILE A 51 16.85 -3.03 -11.61
CA ILE A 51 16.48 -4.43 -11.32
C ILE A 51 17.64 -5.41 -11.56
N GLU A 52 18.62 -5.05 -12.38
CA GLU A 52 19.83 -5.86 -12.61
C GLU A 52 20.79 -5.87 -11.41
N ASN A 53 20.55 -5.01 -10.40
CA ASN A 53 21.31 -4.99 -9.16
C ASN A 53 20.60 -5.82 -8.07
N PRO A 54 21.06 -7.04 -7.74
CA PRO A 54 20.40 -7.89 -6.74
C PRO A 54 20.41 -7.29 -5.34
N VAL A 55 21.43 -6.48 -5.00
CA VAL A 55 21.47 -5.77 -3.71
C VAL A 55 20.34 -4.75 -3.63
N TRP A 56 20.08 -4.04 -4.72
CA TRP A 56 18.98 -3.09 -4.79
C TRP A 56 17.62 -3.78 -4.63
N VAL A 57 17.43 -4.95 -5.28
CA VAL A 57 16.20 -5.74 -5.15
C VAL A 57 16.00 -6.22 -3.71
N LEU A 58 17.04 -6.74 -3.07
CA LEU A 58 17.00 -7.15 -1.66
C LEU A 58 16.66 -5.96 -0.73
N GLN A 59 17.29 -4.80 -0.94
CA GLN A 59 17.01 -3.58 -0.18
C GLN A 59 15.57 -3.08 -0.40
N SER A 60 15.03 -3.21 -1.61
CA SER A 60 13.63 -2.90 -1.90
C SER A 60 12.67 -3.79 -1.10
N LEU A 61 12.93 -5.10 -1.00
CA LEU A 61 12.13 -6.01 -0.18
C LEU A 61 12.17 -5.65 1.31
N VAL A 62 13.36 -5.34 1.85
CA VAL A 62 13.49 -4.90 3.26
C VAL A 62 12.80 -3.56 3.49
N SER A 63 12.91 -2.62 2.55
CA SER A 63 12.22 -1.33 2.64
C SER A 63 10.70 -1.48 2.64
N ASN A 64 10.16 -2.37 1.81
CA ASN A 64 8.74 -2.68 1.83
C ASN A 64 8.33 -3.34 3.15
N ALA A 65 9.11 -4.29 3.68
CA ALA A 65 8.84 -4.89 4.99
C ALA A 65 8.70 -3.83 6.11
N ILE A 66 9.62 -2.86 6.13
CA ILE A 66 9.57 -1.74 7.09
C ILE A 66 8.31 -0.89 6.88
N LYS A 67 7.95 -0.59 5.62
CA LYS A 67 6.77 0.21 5.30
C LYS A 67 5.47 -0.44 5.79
N GLU A 68 5.30 -1.75 5.61
CA GLU A 68 4.09 -2.43 6.13
C GLU A 68 4.08 -2.46 7.67
N GLY A 69 5.26 -2.60 8.28
CA GLY A 69 5.41 -2.45 9.73
C GLY A 69 5.04 -1.06 10.25
N GLU A 70 5.39 0.00 9.53
CA GLU A 70 4.96 1.37 9.84
C GLU A 70 3.47 1.58 9.59
N GLY A 71 2.96 1.03 8.47
CA GLY A 71 1.56 1.07 8.06
C GLY A 71 0.63 0.46 9.10
N SER A 72 0.93 -0.76 9.57
CA SER A 72 0.15 -1.44 10.62
C SER A 72 0.03 -0.61 11.91
N ARG A 73 1.11 0.05 12.34
CA ARG A 73 1.10 0.92 13.53
C ARG A 73 0.26 2.16 13.36
N ASP A 74 0.32 2.78 12.19
CA ASP A 74 -0.49 3.95 11.89
C ASP A 74 -1.97 3.57 11.76
N LEU A 75 -2.27 2.45 11.10
CA LEU A 75 -3.63 1.89 11.02
C LEU A 75 -4.19 1.60 12.41
N ALA A 76 -3.38 1.05 13.32
CA ALA A 76 -3.81 0.75 14.70
C ALA A 76 -4.22 2.03 15.45
N LYS A 77 -3.51 3.15 15.26
CA LYS A 77 -3.90 4.43 15.88
C LYS A 77 -5.29 4.88 15.41
N ILE A 78 -5.58 4.70 14.12
CA ILE A 78 -6.87 5.08 13.56
C ILE A 78 -7.97 4.11 13.97
N ALA A 79 -7.70 2.81 13.96
CA ALA A 79 -8.62 1.78 14.43
C ALA A 79 -9.05 2.04 15.89
N ASN A 80 -8.11 2.36 16.77
CA ASN A 80 -8.37 2.69 18.17
C ASN A 80 -9.22 3.97 18.34
N ALA A 81 -9.06 4.94 17.45
CA ALA A 81 -9.79 6.20 17.49
C ALA A 81 -11.07 6.19 16.63
N CYS A 82 -11.42 5.08 16.00
CA CYS A 82 -12.64 4.92 15.21
C CYS A 82 -13.78 4.40 16.09
N THR A 83 -14.99 4.93 15.88
CA THR A 83 -16.19 4.56 16.65
C THR A 83 -17.25 3.81 15.84
N SER A 84 -17.07 3.73 14.51
CA SER A 84 -17.97 2.96 13.64
C SER A 84 -17.60 1.48 13.69
N ALA A 85 -18.43 0.66 14.35
CA ALA A 85 -18.14 -0.76 14.61
C ALA A 85 -17.72 -1.53 13.34
N GLY A 86 -18.46 -1.38 12.24
CA GLY A 86 -18.12 -2.06 10.98
C GLY A 86 -16.81 -1.58 10.34
N LEU A 87 -16.37 -0.35 10.61
CA LEU A 87 -15.09 0.16 10.15
C LEU A 87 -13.94 -0.24 11.09
N VAL A 88 -14.21 -0.39 12.39
CA VAL A 88 -13.23 -0.91 13.35
C VAL A 88 -12.81 -2.33 12.99
N ASP A 89 -13.75 -3.19 12.63
CA ASP A 89 -13.44 -4.57 12.22
C ASP A 89 -12.59 -4.59 10.94
N ASP A 90 -12.99 -3.83 9.91
CA ASP A 90 -12.24 -3.70 8.65
C ASP A 90 -10.80 -3.19 8.90
N LEU A 91 -10.64 -2.15 9.75
CA LEU A 91 -9.34 -1.59 10.08
C LEU A 91 -8.50 -2.54 10.95
N SER A 92 -9.11 -3.27 11.88
CA SER A 92 -8.41 -4.23 12.73
C SER A 92 -7.83 -5.37 11.91
N GLN A 93 -8.61 -5.91 10.97
CA GLN A 93 -8.08 -6.92 10.05
C GLN A 93 -6.93 -6.37 9.21
N HIS A 94 -7.07 -5.15 8.68
CA HIS A 94 -6.02 -4.52 7.88
C HIS A 94 -4.73 -4.29 8.71
N VAL A 95 -4.84 -3.91 9.99
CA VAL A 95 -3.67 -3.82 10.90
C VAL A 95 -2.92 -5.15 10.99
N GLU A 96 -3.65 -6.25 11.17
CA GLU A 96 -3.06 -7.59 11.29
C GLU A 96 -2.43 -8.05 9.97
N ASP A 97 -3.10 -7.78 8.85
CA ASP A 97 -2.59 -8.06 7.51
C ASP A 97 -1.27 -7.33 7.27
N GLU A 98 -1.18 -6.02 7.54
CA GLU A 98 0.05 -5.25 7.35
C GLU A 98 1.20 -5.70 8.26
N ALA A 99 0.89 -6.06 9.51
CA ALA A 99 1.89 -6.67 10.39
C ALA A 99 2.39 -8.02 9.83
N GLY A 100 1.50 -8.79 9.21
CA GLY A 100 1.83 -10.01 8.48
C GLY A 100 2.66 -9.75 7.22
N HIS A 101 2.31 -8.74 6.43
CA HIS A 101 2.98 -8.37 5.19
C HIS A 101 4.46 -8.01 5.43
N CYS A 102 4.77 -7.32 6.53
CA CYS A 102 6.14 -7.07 6.96
C CYS A 102 6.98 -8.36 6.97
N ARG A 103 6.45 -9.44 7.57
CA ARG A 103 7.12 -10.75 7.61
C ARG A 103 7.13 -11.44 6.26
N MET A 104 6.09 -11.27 5.45
CA MET A 104 6.03 -11.82 4.10
C MET A 104 7.10 -11.22 3.18
N TYR A 105 7.38 -9.92 3.25
CA TYR A 105 8.47 -9.31 2.48
C TYR A 105 9.85 -9.81 2.92
N LEU A 106 10.09 -10.00 4.23
CA LEU A 106 11.30 -10.65 4.70
C LEU A 106 11.40 -12.10 4.24
N ARG A 107 10.25 -12.79 4.10
CA ARG A 107 10.21 -14.15 3.55
C ARG A 107 10.50 -14.17 2.05
N LEU A 108 10.00 -13.19 1.29
CA LEU A 108 10.35 -13.02 -0.12
C LEU A 108 11.86 -12.84 -0.29
N ALA A 109 12.51 -12.08 0.59
CA ALA A 109 13.96 -11.93 0.58
C ALA A 109 14.69 -13.28 0.72
N ASP A 110 14.27 -14.14 1.65
CA ASP A 110 14.88 -15.48 1.80
C ASP A 110 14.61 -16.40 0.61
N LEU A 111 13.40 -16.33 0.04
CA LEU A 111 13.01 -17.17 -1.07
C LEU A 111 13.80 -16.82 -2.33
N VAL A 112 14.04 -15.54 -2.57
CA VAL A 112 14.69 -15.02 -3.77
C VAL A 112 16.21 -14.99 -3.63
N PHE A 113 16.72 -14.62 -2.46
CA PHE A 113 18.16 -14.55 -2.17
C PHE A 113 18.49 -15.34 -0.89
N PRO A 114 18.54 -16.68 -0.95
CA PRO A 114 18.87 -17.50 0.21
C PRO A 114 20.19 -17.06 0.85
N ASP A 115 20.19 -16.92 2.17
CA ASP A 115 21.35 -16.54 3.01
C ASP A 115 21.93 -15.14 2.74
N ALA A 116 21.29 -14.32 1.89
CA ALA A 116 21.78 -12.99 1.55
C ALA A 116 21.31 -11.89 2.52
N LEU A 117 20.19 -12.10 3.22
CA LEU A 117 19.67 -11.17 4.22
C LEU A 117 20.37 -11.42 5.56
N PRO A 118 21.15 -10.45 6.09
CA PRO A 118 21.84 -10.65 7.36
C PRO A 118 20.88 -10.80 8.55
N ASP A 119 21.18 -11.73 9.47
CA ASP A 119 20.36 -12.01 10.65
C ASP A 119 20.13 -10.78 11.53
N ASN A 120 21.11 -9.87 11.62
CA ASN A 120 20.96 -8.64 12.39
C ASN A 120 19.93 -7.68 11.76
N VAL A 121 19.82 -7.65 10.43
CA VAL A 121 18.82 -6.83 9.72
C VAL A 121 17.43 -7.43 9.93
N ARG A 122 17.30 -8.75 9.72
CA ARG A 122 16.06 -9.48 10.02
C ARG A 122 15.61 -9.25 11.46
N GLY A 123 16.48 -9.56 12.42
CA GLY A 123 16.19 -9.41 13.85
C GLY A 123 15.82 -7.98 14.23
N ALA A 124 16.46 -6.97 13.63
CA ALA A 124 16.10 -5.57 13.85
C ALA A 124 14.68 -5.23 13.36
N VAL A 125 14.33 -5.62 12.12
CA VAL A 125 12.98 -5.39 11.57
C VAL A 125 11.93 -6.13 12.39
N GLU A 126 12.16 -7.39 12.73
CA GLU A 126 11.22 -8.23 13.49
C GLU A 126 11.04 -7.77 14.94
N THR A 127 12.09 -7.24 15.56
CA THR A 127 12.01 -6.62 16.90
C THR A 127 11.29 -5.28 16.82
N GLN A 128 11.56 -4.49 15.78
CA GLN A 128 10.92 -3.21 15.58
C GLN A 128 9.44 -3.39 15.24
N PHE A 129 9.04 -4.42 14.51
CA PHE A 129 7.67 -4.67 14.07
C PHE A 129 7.26 -6.10 14.45
N PRO A 130 6.91 -6.32 15.73
CA PRO A 130 6.47 -7.64 16.19
C PRO A 130 5.12 -8.01 15.54
N PRO A 131 4.79 -9.31 15.46
CA PRO A 131 3.44 -9.74 15.09
C PRO A 131 2.39 -9.01 15.95
N MET A 132 1.32 -8.57 15.29
CA MET A 132 0.25 -7.83 15.94
C MET A 132 -1.05 -8.61 15.80
N GLN A 133 -1.77 -8.72 16.91
CA GLN A 133 -3.22 -8.97 16.91
C GLN A 133 -3.86 -7.70 17.43
N HIS A 134 -4.74 -7.10 16.65
CA HIS A 134 -5.28 -5.80 17.01
C HIS A 134 -6.44 -5.99 17.98
N SER A 135 -6.20 -5.63 19.24
CA SER A 135 -7.25 -5.43 20.24
C SER A 135 -7.51 -3.93 20.37
N GLN A 136 -8.76 -3.52 20.14
CA GLN A 136 -9.13 -2.11 20.29
C GLN A 136 -8.85 -1.64 21.73
N VAL A 137 -8.09 -0.56 21.84
CA VAL A 137 -7.86 0.19 23.08
C VAL A 137 -8.62 1.50 22.95
N GLU A 138 -9.41 1.87 23.97
CA GLU A 138 -10.13 3.14 23.95
C GLU A 138 -9.17 4.32 23.77
N ALA A 139 -9.37 5.07 22.69
CA ALA A 139 -8.70 6.33 22.40
C ALA A 139 -9.75 7.44 22.16
N ALA A 140 -9.30 8.69 22.15
CA ALA A 140 -10.16 9.81 21.80
C ALA A 140 -10.70 9.62 20.36
N SER A 141 -12.02 9.68 20.19
CA SER A 141 -12.66 9.52 18.89
C SER A 141 -12.12 10.55 17.89
N LEU A 142 -11.74 10.08 16.71
CA LEU A 142 -11.45 10.92 15.56
C LEU A 142 -12.75 11.49 14.98
N GLU A 143 -12.67 12.71 14.45
CA GLU A 143 -13.74 13.29 13.65
C GLU A 143 -13.91 12.51 12.33
N THR A 144 -15.14 12.29 11.90
CA THR A 144 -15.44 11.54 10.66
C THR A 144 -14.70 12.08 9.43
N TRP A 145 -14.51 13.40 9.34
CA TRP A 145 -13.75 14.02 8.25
C TRP A 145 -12.29 13.56 8.22
N ARG A 146 -11.66 13.38 9.39
CA ARG A 146 -10.29 12.88 9.51
C ARG A 146 -10.21 11.38 9.18
N VAL A 147 -11.25 10.62 9.50
CA VAL A 147 -11.36 9.21 9.12
C VAL A 147 -11.45 9.07 7.60
N LEU A 148 -12.29 9.87 6.93
CA LEU A 148 -12.39 9.90 5.46
C LEU A 148 -11.04 10.26 4.82
N ASP A 149 -10.40 11.32 5.30
CA ASP A 149 -9.07 11.73 4.84
C ASP A 149 -8.03 10.60 4.95
N TYR A 150 -8.01 9.92 6.09
CA TYR A 150 -7.13 8.80 6.31
C TYR A 150 -7.41 7.63 5.36
N LEU A 151 -8.68 7.26 5.18
CA LEU A 151 -9.06 6.18 4.25
C LEU A 151 -8.65 6.48 2.81
N ILE A 152 -8.76 7.73 2.36
CA ILE A 152 -8.28 8.15 1.03
C ILE A 152 -6.77 7.92 0.92
N GLN A 153 -5.99 8.31 1.94
CA GLN A 153 -4.54 8.14 1.94
C GLN A 153 -4.13 6.67 1.92
N VAL A 154 -4.76 5.84 2.75
CA VAL A 154 -4.53 4.38 2.77
C VAL A 154 -4.85 3.78 1.41
N ASN A 155 -6.02 4.08 0.86
CA ASN A 155 -6.44 3.56 -0.43
C ASN A 155 -5.47 3.92 -1.57
N LEU A 156 -5.02 5.17 -1.64
CA LEU A 156 -4.00 5.59 -2.62
C LEU A 156 -2.66 4.87 -2.38
N GLY A 157 -2.33 4.61 -1.11
CA GLY A 157 -1.23 3.75 -0.68
C GLY A 157 -1.28 2.38 -1.32
N GLU A 158 -2.35 1.63 -1.07
CA GLU A 158 -2.48 0.24 -1.52
C GLU A 158 -2.54 0.13 -3.05
N VAL A 159 -3.17 1.10 -3.73
CA VAL A 159 -3.14 1.15 -5.19
C VAL A 159 -1.69 1.25 -5.70
N ARG A 160 -0.86 2.09 -5.10
CA ARG A 160 0.55 2.21 -5.47
C ARG A 160 1.35 0.96 -5.08
N THR A 161 1.13 0.41 -3.88
CA THR A 161 1.79 -0.82 -3.41
C THR A 161 1.54 -1.97 -4.39
N ARG A 162 0.27 -2.17 -4.80
CA ARG A 162 -0.10 -3.20 -5.78
C ARG A 162 0.57 -3.00 -7.15
N ILE A 163 0.68 -1.76 -7.63
CA ILE A 163 1.41 -1.47 -8.88
C ILE A 163 2.89 -1.83 -8.72
N HIS A 164 3.49 -1.45 -7.59
CA HIS A 164 4.88 -1.76 -7.30
C HIS A 164 5.14 -3.27 -7.22
N GLN A 165 4.26 -4.02 -6.56
CA GLN A 165 4.30 -5.48 -6.53
C GLN A 165 4.24 -6.08 -7.93
N LYS A 166 3.37 -5.56 -8.82
CA LYS A 166 3.28 -6.03 -10.22
C LYS A 166 4.53 -5.74 -11.05
N LEU A 167 5.25 -4.66 -10.74
CA LEU A 167 6.55 -4.39 -11.37
C LEU A 167 7.66 -5.30 -10.83
N LEU A 168 7.58 -5.65 -9.55
CA LEU A 168 8.60 -6.43 -8.84
C LEU A 168 8.47 -7.94 -9.09
N GLU A 169 7.24 -8.46 -9.22
CA GLU A 169 6.92 -9.88 -9.45
C GLU A 169 7.82 -10.57 -10.49
N PRO A 170 7.92 -10.12 -11.76
CA PRO A 170 8.77 -10.77 -12.76
C PRO A 170 10.27 -10.69 -12.44
N VAL A 171 10.69 -9.68 -11.66
CA VAL A 171 12.08 -9.54 -11.21
C VAL A 171 12.40 -10.59 -10.15
N LEU A 172 11.50 -10.77 -9.18
CA LEU A 172 11.67 -11.79 -8.14
C LEU A 172 11.71 -13.18 -8.75
N GLU A 173 10.83 -13.47 -9.71
CA GLU A 173 10.84 -14.74 -10.45
C GLU A 173 12.18 -15.00 -11.14
N ALA A 174 12.76 -13.98 -11.77
CA ALA A 174 14.03 -14.10 -12.47
C ALA A 174 15.23 -14.40 -11.54
N TYR A 175 15.24 -13.85 -10.32
CA TYR A 175 16.28 -14.13 -9.34
C TYR A 175 16.04 -15.39 -8.50
N CYS A 176 14.79 -15.83 -8.38
CA CYS A 176 14.43 -16.90 -7.46
C CYS A 176 14.97 -18.27 -7.91
N PRO A 177 15.65 -19.01 -7.03
CA PRO A 177 16.01 -20.40 -7.31
C PRO A 177 14.78 -21.23 -7.68
N HIS A 178 14.87 -22.07 -8.72
CA HIS A 178 13.73 -22.86 -9.21
C HIS A 178 12.97 -23.63 -8.13
N ARG A 179 13.69 -24.19 -7.15
CA ARG A 179 13.09 -24.93 -6.01
C ARG A 179 12.15 -24.10 -5.13
N ASN A 180 12.25 -22.77 -5.18
CA ASN A 180 11.47 -21.84 -4.37
C ASN A 180 10.33 -21.17 -5.15
N LEU A 181 10.26 -21.33 -6.49
CA LEU A 181 9.30 -20.62 -7.36
C LEU A 181 7.84 -20.87 -6.94
N ASP A 182 7.47 -22.10 -6.61
CA ASP A 182 6.12 -22.42 -6.16
C ASP A 182 5.75 -21.68 -4.86
N MET A 183 6.71 -21.54 -3.94
CA MET A 183 6.48 -20.82 -2.70
C MET A 183 6.44 -19.32 -2.93
N LEU A 184 7.33 -18.79 -3.78
CA LEU A 184 7.32 -17.39 -4.21
C LEU A 184 5.95 -17.01 -4.79
N GLY A 185 5.44 -17.81 -5.74
CA GLY A 185 4.15 -17.56 -6.37
C GLY A 185 2.99 -17.56 -5.37
N ARG A 186 2.97 -18.48 -4.41
CA ARG A 186 1.95 -18.48 -3.34
C ARG A 186 2.04 -17.25 -2.43
N THR A 187 3.25 -16.84 -2.05
CA THR A 187 3.45 -15.65 -1.20
C THR A 187 3.02 -14.37 -1.93
N LEU A 188 3.40 -14.21 -3.19
CA LEU A 188 2.97 -13.06 -4.02
C LEU A 188 1.46 -13.06 -4.27
N CYS A 189 0.87 -14.23 -4.50
CA CYS A 189 -0.58 -14.35 -4.67
C CYS A 189 -1.34 -13.94 -3.40
N LYS A 190 -0.86 -14.33 -2.22
CA LYS A 190 -1.46 -13.92 -0.94
C LYS A 190 -1.35 -12.40 -0.73
N LEU A 191 -0.15 -11.83 -0.85
CA LEU A 191 0.06 -10.37 -0.77
C LEU A 191 -0.90 -9.65 -1.71
N SER A 192 -0.90 -10.01 -3.00
CA SER A 192 -1.74 -9.35 -3.99
C SER A 192 -3.24 -9.47 -3.69
N GLY A 193 -3.69 -10.59 -3.12
CA GLY A 193 -5.07 -10.79 -2.69
C GLY A 193 -5.47 -9.90 -1.52
N ASP A 194 -4.56 -9.68 -0.58
CA ASP A 194 -4.76 -8.83 0.59
C ASP A 194 -4.84 -7.35 0.16
N GLU A 195 -3.89 -6.89 -0.66
CA GLU A 195 -3.93 -5.53 -1.26
C GLU A 195 -5.24 -5.25 -2.01
N CYS A 196 -5.74 -6.24 -2.78
CA CYS A 196 -7.01 -6.09 -3.48
C CYS A 196 -8.17 -5.94 -2.49
N SER A 197 -8.15 -6.67 -1.38
CA SER A 197 -9.16 -6.58 -0.34
C SER A 197 -9.09 -5.24 0.38
N HIS A 198 -7.88 -4.72 0.65
CA HIS A 198 -7.64 -3.42 1.24
C HIS A 198 -8.14 -2.27 0.36
N ILE A 199 -7.79 -2.28 -0.94
CA ILE A 199 -8.31 -1.33 -1.93
C ILE A 199 -9.84 -1.37 -1.96
N ARG A 200 -10.43 -2.57 -1.97
CA ARG A 200 -11.88 -2.76 -2.10
C ARG A 200 -12.64 -2.21 -0.89
N TYR A 201 -12.26 -2.61 0.32
CA TYR A 201 -13.00 -2.15 1.49
C TYR A 201 -12.82 -0.64 1.70
N THR A 202 -11.61 -0.11 1.50
CA THR A 202 -11.37 1.34 1.64
C THR A 202 -12.14 2.13 0.59
N ALA A 203 -12.19 1.67 -0.66
CA ALA A 203 -13.01 2.29 -1.71
C ALA A 203 -14.49 2.36 -1.31
N ARG A 204 -15.06 1.25 -0.83
CA ARG A 204 -16.45 1.20 -0.34
C ARG A 204 -16.67 2.20 0.80
N ARG A 205 -15.80 2.21 1.82
CA ARG A 205 -15.90 3.09 2.99
C ARG A 205 -15.76 4.58 2.62
N ILE A 206 -14.89 4.91 1.68
CA ILE A 206 -14.78 6.27 1.13
C ILE A 206 -16.10 6.67 0.47
N GLY A 207 -16.67 5.82 -0.39
CA GLY A 207 -17.94 6.09 -1.05
C GLY A 207 -19.12 6.27 -0.08
N GLU A 208 -19.15 5.49 1.01
CA GLU A 208 -20.13 5.64 2.09
C GLU A 208 -19.96 6.97 2.85
N LEU A 209 -18.78 7.20 3.42
CA LEU A 209 -18.50 8.38 4.26
C LEU A 209 -18.56 9.70 3.50
N SER A 210 -18.26 9.69 2.20
CA SER A 210 -18.31 10.88 1.35
C SER A 210 -19.70 11.52 1.31
N LYS A 211 -20.77 10.73 1.55
CA LYS A 211 -22.17 11.20 1.53
C LYS A 211 -22.52 12.11 2.69
N GLU A 212 -21.72 12.11 3.75
CA GLU A 212 -21.90 12.98 4.92
C GLU A 212 -21.41 14.41 4.68
N PHE A 213 -20.72 14.66 3.56
CA PHE A 213 -20.08 15.94 3.27
C PHE A 213 -20.51 16.51 1.92
N ALA A 214 -20.27 17.81 1.73
CA ALA A 214 -20.46 18.45 0.43
C ALA A 214 -19.53 17.82 -0.62
N SER A 215 -20.08 17.44 -1.78
CA SER A 215 -19.33 16.76 -2.84
C SER A 215 -18.08 17.50 -3.27
N THR A 216 -18.16 18.83 -3.41
CA THR A 216 -17.02 19.69 -3.77
C THR A 216 -15.88 19.61 -2.77
N ARG A 217 -16.20 19.51 -1.47
CA ARG A 217 -15.21 19.40 -0.40
C ARG A 217 -14.51 18.04 -0.43
N VAL A 218 -15.26 16.97 -0.69
CA VAL A 218 -14.70 15.61 -0.83
C VAL A 218 -13.80 15.52 -2.06
N GLU A 219 -14.25 16.05 -3.20
CA GLU A 219 -13.47 16.09 -4.43
C GLU A 219 -12.16 16.86 -4.25
N GLU A 220 -12.21 18.00 -3.55
CA GLU A 220 -11.02 18.77 -3.22
C GLU A 220 -10.07 18.00 -2.29
N LEU A 221 -10.57 17.36 -1.24
CA LEU A 221 -9.76 16.53 -0.34
C LEU A 221 -9.06 15.40 -1.10
N PHE A 222 -9.83 14.65 -1.90
CA PHE A 222 -9.30 13.53 -2.69
C PHE A 222 -8.20 14.00 -3.63
N TRP A 223 -8.46 15.11 -4.33
CA TRP A 223 -7.51 15.74 -5.23
C TRP A 223 -6.23 16.18 -4.53
N GLN A 224 -6.34 16.86 -3.38
CA GLN A 224 -5.19 17.29 -2.59
C GLN A 224 -4.34 16.10 -2.14
N ARG A 225 -4.97 15.02 -1.67
CA ARG A 225 -4.25 13.81 -1.28
C ARG A 225 -3.58 13.11 -2.46
N LEU A 226 -4.23 13.05 -3.63
CA LEU A 226 -3.62 12.51 -4.84
C LEU A 226 -2.35 13.28 -5.25
N LEU A 227 -2.39 14.61 -5.20
CA LEU A 227 -1.24 15.47 -5.50
C LEU A 227 -0.10 15.28 -4.49
N GLN A 228 -0.42 15.21 -3.20
CA GLN A 228 0.58 14.95 -2.17
C GLN A 228 1.24 13.58 -2.37
N PHE A 229 0.44 12.55 -2.63
CA PHE A 229 0.93 11.20 -2.86
C PHE A 229 1.81 11.11 -4.12
N THR A 230 1.46 11.87 -5.15
CA THR A 230 2.29 12.06 -6.35
C THR A 230 3.64 12.67 -5.97
N ALA A 231 3.65 13.80 -5.26
CA ALA A 231 4.88 14.47 -4.86
C ALA A 231 5.77 13.59 -3.95
N TYR A 232 5.18 12.79 -3.05
CA TYR A 232 5.92 11.79 -2.27
C TYR A 232 6.57 10.75 -3.19
N THR A 233 5.81 10.22 -4.15
CA THR A 233 6.30 9.20 -5.08
C THR A 233 7.42 9.74 -5.97
N GLU A 234 7.33 10.98 -6.44
CA GLU A 234 8.40 11.61 -7.23
C GLU A 234 9.68 11.80 -6.42
N ARG A 235 9.57 12.20 -5.14
CA ARG A 235 10.73 12.28 -4.24
C ARG A 235 11.37 10.92 -4.03
N GLU A 236 10.57 9.88 -3.80
CA GLU A 236 11.07 8.51 -3.67
C GLU A 236 11.82 8.05 -4.93
N LEU A 237 11.25 8.32 -6.12
CA LEU A 237 11.92 8.01 -7.39
C LEU A 237 13.22 8.80 -7.57
N GLY A 238 13.23 10.08 -7.20
CA GLY A 238 14.42 10.92 -7.21
C GLY A 238 15.52 10.35 -6.30
N SER A 239 15.16 9.94 -5.08
CA SER A 239 16.08 9.29 -4.14
C SER A 239 16.59 7.95 -4.66
N GLN A 240 15.71 7.09 -5.19
CA GLN A 240 16.09 5.80 -5.77
C GLN A 240 17.07 5.95 -6.94
N ARG A 241 16.82 6.91 -7.85
CA ARG A 241 17.74 7.26 -8.94
C ARG A 241 19.11 7.72 -8.46
N ALA A 242 19.17 8.34 -7.29
CA ALA A 242 20.40 8.77 -6.65
C ALA A 242 21.07 7.66 -5.80
N GLY A 243 20.50 6.44 -5.77
CA GLY A 243 21.00 5.33 -4.95
C GLY A 243 20.64 5.43 -3.46
N GLY A 244 19.79 6.37 -3.08
CA GLY A 244 19.28 6.52 -1.72
C GLY A 244 18.00 5.72 -1.49
N PHE A 245 18.00 4.83 -0.51
CA PHE A 245 16.78 4.22 0.00
C PHE A 245 16.22 5.06 1.15
N ALA A 246 14.93 5.40 1.07
CA ALA A 246 14.25 6.07 2.15
C ALA A 246 13.99 5.08 3.30
N THR A 247 14.67 5.27 4.44
CA THR A 247 14.46 4.50 5.68
C THR A 247 13.47 5.15 6.64
N SER A 248 12.84 6.27 6.27
CA SER A 248 11.75 6.84 7.06
C SER A 248 10.89 7.73 6.18
N LEU A 249 9.66 7.34 5.92
CA LEU A 249 8.69 8.20 5.24
C LEU A 249 7.34 8.21 5.97
N VAL A 250 7.39 8.35 7.30
CA VAL A 250 6.28 8.87 8.08
C VAL A 250 6.82 9.76 9.22
N ARG A 251 7.52 10.85 8.90
CA ARG A 251 7.91 11.85 9.92
C ARG A 251 7.33 13.24 9.75
N ASP A 252 6.63 13.50 8.64
CA ASP A 252 5.83 14.72 8.48
C ASP A 252 4.39 14.31 8.09
N ARG A 253 3.61 13.85 9.07
CA ARG A 253 2.15 13.68 8.98
C ARG A 253 1.48 14.49 10.08
#